data_AF-A0A0S2FH10-F1
#
_entry.id   AF-A0A0S2FH10-F1
#
_cell.length_a   1.000
_cell.length_b   1.000
_cell.length_c   1.000
_cell.angle_alpha   90.00
_cell.angle_beta   90.00
_cell.angle_gamma   90.00
#
_symmetry.space_group_name_H-M   'P 1'
#
loop_
_entity.id
_entity.type
_entity.pdbx_description
1 polymer ?
#
loop_
_entity_poly.entity_id
_entity_poly.type
_entity_poly.pdbx_seq_one_letter_code
_entity_poly.pdbx_strand_id
1 'polypeptide(L)'
;MIMTSASSPASAPSAPLHVLGALALELKGDAAVDRNALPLQDAGALSEKIARDLATFAAEAGGLDLITVGAHYDPVELLRPGWPLHRELDQLAANAPRDRAAASAARVIAFGAHDERLPGALAPSPDFAGGPLRLVPFVLSGEAEVVARVGEILESSLLERGMAGAGTALAAQAAFGLQVEHARYLTVHDLAAMMAMQYEHAGLGPLWPLLETALLQPDGEEWLDARPEPLIHYSEGEARIALFSPAAWHARYAPEAPCNTDECRDKLNRRYQHFEARLRQISAVLGAHAVPVTFVHCDGESEANQL
;
A
#
# COMPACT_ATOMS: atom_id res chain seq x y z
N MET A 1 -0.69 27.23 -48.87
CA MET A 1 -1.51 26.02 -48.60
C MET A 1 -0.61 25.06 -47.84
N ILE A 2 -0.57 25.17 -46.51
CA ILE A 2 0.31 24.39 -45.64
C ILE A 2 -0.57 23.38 -44.93
N MET A 3 -0.25 22.09 -45.13
CA MET A 3 -1.00 20.96 -44.64
C MET A 3 -0.82 20.81 -43.12
N THR A 4 -1.94 20.75 -42.41
CA THR A 4 -2.03 20.46 -40.99
C THR A 4 -1.75 18.96 -40.78
N SER A 5 -0.67 18.62 -40.09
CA SER A 5 -0.40 17.25 -39.63
C SER A 5 -1.25 16.94 -38.41
N ALA A 6 -2.14 15.95 -38.53
CA ALA A 6 -2.93 15.43 -37.42
C ALA A 6 -2.03 14.77 -36.38
N SER A 7 -2.21 15.15 -35.12
CA SER A 7 -1.58 14.51 -33.96
C SER A 7 -2.20 13.13 -33.76
N SER A 8 -1.37 12.08 -33.71
CA SER A 8 -1.80 10.73 -33.36
C SER A 8 -2.40 10.69 -31.95
N PRO A 9 -3.46 9.90 -31.70
CA PRO A 9 -3.96 9.70 -30.35
C PRO A 9 -2.94 8.94 -29.50
N ALA A 10 -2.84 9.36 -28.23
CA ALA A 10 -2.01 8.73 -27.21
C ALA A 10 -2.29 7.22 -27.14
N SER A 11 -1.21 6.44 -27.09
CA SER A 11 -1.24 4.98 -26.94
C SER A 11 -2.07 4.59 -25.72
N ALA A 12 -2.96 3.60 -25.89
CA ALA A 12 -3.68 2.97 -24.78
C ALA A 12 -2.67 2.49 -23.71
N PRO A 13 -3.05 2.47 -22.42
CA PRO A 13 -2.18 1.96 -21.37
C PRO A 13 -1.77 0.53 -21.73
N SER A 14 -0.45 0.29 -21.73
CA SER A 14 0.11 -1.06 -21.82
C SER A 14 -0.60 -1.94 -20.80
N ALA A 15 -1.05 -3.12 -21.21
CA ALA A 15 -1.49 -4.14 -20.27
C ALA A 15 -0.44 -4.26 -19.15
N PRO A 16 -0.85 -4.41 -17.89
CA PRO A 16 0.09 -4.54 -16.79
C PRO A 16 0.97 -5.76 -17.07
N LEU A 17 2.29 -5.56 -17.12
CA LEU A 17 3.27 -6.65 -17.31
C LEU A 17 3.34 -7.59 -16.10
N HIS A 18 2.65 -7.24 -15.00
CA HIS A 18 2.69 -7.92 -13.74
C HIS A 18 1.33 -7.95 -13.05
N VAL A 19 1.02 -9.04 -12.34
CA VAL A 19 -0.02 -9.04 -11.29
C VAL A 19 0.67 -8.80 -9.96
N LEU A 20 0.20 -7.80 -9.21
CA LEU A 20 0.71 -7.47 -7.88
C LEU A 20 -0.28 -7.97 -6.83
N GLY A 21 0.19 -8.75 -5.85
CA GLY A 21 -0.67 -9.25 -4.78
C GLY A 21 0.09 -9.57 -3.51
N ALA A 22 -0.63 -10.11 -2.53
CA ALA A 22 -0.06 -10.60 -1.30
C ALA A 22 -0.82 -11.80 -0.73
N LEU A 23 -0.12 -12.69 -0.04
CA LEU A 23 -0.72 -13.59 0.94
C LEU A 23 -0.89 -12.83 2.25
N ALA A 24 -2.13 -12.53 2.60
CA ALA A 24 -2.52 -11.93 3.85
C ALA A 24 -2.68 -12.97 4.95
N LEU A 25 -2.08 -12.69 6.11
CA LEU A 25 -2.07 -13.50 7.32
C LEU A 25 -2.68 -12.66 8.44
N GLU A 26 -3.94 -12.91 8.77
CA GLU A 26 -4.63 -12.26 9.89
C GLU A 26 -4.30 -13.02 11.18
N LEU A 27 -3.57 -12.37 12.07
CA LEU A 27 -3.06 -12.95 13.31
C LEU A 27 -4.18 -13.18 14.33
N LYS A 28 -4.01 -14.22 15.13
CA LYS A 28 -4.90 -14.50 16.25
C LYS A 28 -4.58 -13.58 17.42
N GLY A 29 -5.40 -12.54 17.60
CA GLY A 29 -5.27 -11.61 18.73
C GLY A 29 -3.88 -10.96 18.78
N ASP A 30 -3.20 -11.07 19.93
CA ASP A 30 -1.84 -10.60 20.16
C ASP A 30 -0.78 -11.71 19.99
N ALA A 31 -1.06 -12.71 19.14
CA ALA A 31 -0.14 -13.82 18.89
C ALA A 31 1.27 -13.32 18.57
N ALA A 32 2.25 -13.90 19.27
CA ALA A 32 3.66 -13.61 19.02
C ALA A 32 4.04 -13.98 17.58
N VAL A 33 5.01 -13.23 17.06
CA VAL A 33 5.66 -13.49 15.78
C VAL A 33 7.13 -13.76 16.08
N ASP A 34 7.59 -14.99 15.84
CA ASP A 34 8.97 -15.37 16.13
C ASP A 34 9.96 -14.79 15.11
N ARG A 35 9.57 -14.72 13.84
CA ARG A 35 10.45 -14.36 12.71
C ARG A 35 9.75 -13.40 11.75
N ASN A 36 10.37 -12.25 11.48
CA ASN A 36 9.90 -11.31 10.44
C ASN A 36 10.43 -11.65 9.04
N ALA A 37 11.50 -12.44 8.97
CA ALA A 37 12.14 -12.90 7.75
C ALA A 37 12.55 -14.37 7.88
N LEU A 38 12.41 -15.11 6.78
CA LEU A 38 12.69 -16.53 6.67
C LEU A 38 14.03 -16.77 5.99
N PRO A 39 14.78 -17.79 6.42
CA PRO A 39 15.90 -18.32 5.64
C PRO A 39 15.45 -18.75 4.23
N LEU A 40 16.39 -18.76 3.28
CA LEU A 40 16.14 -19.14 1.88
C LEU A 40 15.37 -20.44 1.71
N GLN A 41 15.69 -21.48 2.48
CA GLN A 41 15.04 -22.78 2.39
C GLN A 41 13.55 -22.71 2.78
N ASP A 42 13.24 -22.02 3.88
CA ASP A 42 11.86 -21.86 4.38
C ASP A 42 11.04 -20.97 3.43
N ALA A 43 11.65 -19.90 2.90
CA ALA A 43 11.04 -19.03 1.89
C ALA A 43 10.69 -19.82 0.61
N GLY A 44 11.61 -20.68 0.13
CA GLY A 44 11.38 -21.56 -1.01
C GLY A 44 10.21 -22.52 -0.78
N ALA A 45 10.19 -23.21 0.36
CA ALA A 45 9.12 -24.17 0.69
C ALA A 45 7.73 -23.50 0.79
N LEU A 46 7.65 -22.27 1.32
CA LEU A 46 6.41 -21.50 1.36
C LEU A 46 6.00 -21.05 -0.05
N SER A 47 6.93 -20.55 -0.86
CA SER A 47 6.65 -20.05 -2.21
C SER A 47 6.07 -21.11 -3.15
N GLU A 48 6.49 -22.37 -3.04
CA GLU A 48 5.89 -23.45 -3.83
C GLU A 48 4.42 -23.70 -3.46
N LYS A 49 4.06 -23.50 -2.18
CA LYS A 49 2.66 -23.65 -1.73
C LYS A 49 1.83 -22.49 -2.24
N ILE A 50 2.38 -21.28 -2.21
CA ILE A 50 1.78 -20.10 -2.82
C ILE A 50 1.53 -20.33 -4.31
N ALA A 51 2.52 -20.82 -5.05
CA ALA A 51 2.37 -21.14 -6.48
C ALA A 51 1.23 -22.13 -6.74
N ARG A 52 1.15 -23.20 -5.94
CA ARG A 52 0.10 -24.21 -6.06
C ARG A 52 -1.27 -23.63 -5.80
N ASP A 53 -1.44 -22.82 -4.75
CA ASP A 53 -2.71 -22.17 -4.44
C ASP A 53 -3.13 -21.22 -5.56
N LEU A 54 -2.23 -20.35 -6.05
CA LEU A 54 -2.52 -19.43 -7.14
C LEU A 54 -2.97 -20.15 -8.42
N ALA A 55 -2.36 -21.29 -8.74
CA ALA A 55 -2.78 -22.14 -9.86
C ALA A 55 -4.16 -22.79 -9.67
N THR A 56 -4.68 -22.87 -8.43
CA THR A 56 -6.07 -23.32 -8.19
C THR A 56 -7.10 -22.23 -8.47
N PHE A 57 -6.75 -20.96 -8.27
CA PHE A 57 -7.64 -19.83 -8.60
C PHE A 57 -7.63 -19.51 -10.09
N ALA A 58 -6.44 -19.50 -10.70
CA ALA A 58 -6.26 -19.27 -12.13
C ALA A 58 -5.25 -20.29 -12.66
N ALA A 59 -5.71 -21.30 -13.40
CA ALA A 59 -4.84 -22.39 -13.90
C ALA A 59 -3.64 -21.88 -14.72
N GLU A 60 -3.83 -20.81 -15.49
CA GLU A 60 -2.78 -20.18 -16.29
C GLU A 60 -1.66 -19.53 -15.44
N ALA A 61 -1.90 -19.26 -14.15
CA ALA A 61 -0.86 -18.76 -13.24
C ALA A 61 0.32 -19.74 -13.10
N GLY A 62 0.09 -21.04 -13.31
CA GLY A 62 1.17 -22.04 -13.34
C GLY A 62 2.14 -21.89 -14.52
N GLY A 63 1.78 -21.07 -15.52
CA GLY A 63 2.62 -20.70 -16.65
C GLY A 63 3.38 -19.37 -16.48
N LEU A 64 3.21 -18.68 -15.36
CA LEU A 64 3.86 -17.41 -15.05
C LEU A 64 5.01 -17.59 -14.07
N ASP A 65 6.02 -16.72 -14.15
CA ASP A 65 7.03 -16.58 -13.08
C ASP A 65 6.31 -16.05 -11.82
N LEU A 66 6.43 -16.77 -10.69
CA LEU A 66 6.04 -16.29 -9.36
C LEU A 66 7.28 -15.78 -8.65
N ILE A 67 7.24 -14.52 -8.21
CA ILE A 67 8.30 -13.89 -7.43
C ILE A 67 7.74 -13.51 -6.06
N THR A 68 8.43 -13.87 -4.99
CA THR A 68 8.04 -13.54 -3.61
C THR A 68 9.25 -13.42 -2.70
N VAL A 69 9.02 -13.06 -1.45
CA VAL A 69 10.03 -12.95 -0.40
C VAL A 69 9.53 -13.69 0.83
N GLY A 70 10.44 -14.37 1.53
CA GLY A 70 10.18 -14.96 2.84
C GLY A 70 10.16 -13.89 3.92
N ALA A 71 9.33 -12.86 3.79
CA ALA A 71 9.18 -11.80 4.78
C ALA A 71 7.75 -11.31 4.78
N HIS A 72 7.31 -10.76 5.91
CA HIS A 72 5.96 -10.22 6.02
C HIS A 72 5.97 -8.75 6.49
N TYR A 73 5.02 -7.99 5.97
CA TYR A 73 4.99 -6.54 6.08
C TYR A 73 3.65 -6.07 6.61
N ASP A 74 3.62 -4.83 7.10
CA ASP A 74 2.37 -4.15 7.38
C ASP A 74 1.71 -3.68 6.07
N PRO A 75 0.37 -3.63 5.99
CA PRO A 75 -0.33 -3.05 4.87
C PRO A 75 0.16 -1.67 4.41
N VAL A 76 0.56 -0.77 5.33
CA VAL A 76 1.06 0.56 4.96
C VAL A 76 2.38 0.51 4.18
N GLU A 77 3.16 -0.56 4.34
CA GLU A 77 4.43 -0.74 3.61
C GLU A 77 4.19 -1.21 2.17
N LEU A 78 3.16 -2.04 1.95
CA LEU A 78 2.77 -2.50 0.61
C LEU A 78 2.02 -1.41 -0.16
N LEU A 79 1.16 -0.67 0.52
CA LEU A 79 0.38 0.43 -0.05
C LEU A 79 1.20 1.74 -0.06
N ARG A 80 2.41 1.72 -0.61
CA ARG A 80 3.20 2.93 -0.85
C ARG A 80 3.14 3.32 -2.33
N PRO A 81 3.06 4.61 -2.67
CA PRO A 81 3.08 5.08 -4.05
C PRO A 81 4.20 4.44 -4.87
N GLY A 82 3.84 3.95 -6.06
CA GLY A 82 4.77 3.26 -6.96
C GLY A 82 5.10 1.81 -6.59
N TRP A 83 4.47 1.21 -5.58
CA TRP A 83 4.57 -0.22 -5.24
C TRP A 83 6.03 -0.69 -5.02
N PRO A 84 6.83 -0.03 -4.17
CA PRO A 84 8.28 -0.22 -4.09
C PRO A 84 8.68 -1.67 -3.76
N LEU A 85 7.95 -2.37 -2.89
CA LEU A 85 8.24 -3.76 -2.55
C LEU A 85 8.06 -4.69 -3.75
N HIS A 86 6.94 -4.57 -4.47
CA HIS A 86 6.69 -5.38 -5.67
C HIS A 86 7.67 -5.07 -6.79
N ARG A 87 8.05 -3.79 -6.97
CA ARG A 87 9.06 -3.41 -7.96
C ARG A 87 10.44 -3.95 -7.62
N GLU A 88 10.82 -3.93 -6.34
CA GLU A 88 12.08 -4.50 -5.88
C GLU A 88 12.14 -6.01 -6.14
N LEU A 89 11.05 -6.73 -5.86
CA LEU A 89 10.93 -8.16 -6.19
C LEU A 89 11.17 -8.42 -7.68
N ASP A 90 10.51 -7.66 -8.55
CA ASP A 90 10.63 -7.81 -10.00
C ASP A 90 12.06 -7.49 -10.50
N GLN A 91 12.66 -6.42 -9.99
CA GLN A 91 14.04 -6.03 -10.34
C GLN A 91 15.07 -7.08 -9.90
N LEU A 92 14.94 -7.63 -8.70
CA LEU A 92 15.82 -8.70 -8.22
C LEU A 92 15.65 -9.98 -9.05
N ALA A 93 14.41 -10.31 -9.43
CA ALA A 93 14.11 -11.49 -10.24
C ALA A 93 14.63 -11.37 -11.69
N ALA A 94 14.64 -10.18 -12.27
CA ALA A 94 15.22 -9.92 -13.58
C ALA A 94 16.74 -10.25 -13.61
N ASN A 95 17.42 -10.13 -12.47
CA ASN A 95 18.83 -10.46 -12.30
C ASN A 95 19.10 -11.92 -11.88
N ALA A 96 18.05 -12.70 -11.60
CA ALA A 96 18.20 -14.08 -11.17
C ALA A 96 18.63 -14.99 -12.34
N PRO A 97 19.58 -15.92 -12.14
CA PRO A 97 20.03 -16.84 -13.18
C PRO A 97 18.87 -17.58 -13.85
N ARG A 98 18.83 -17.60 -15.19
CA ARG A 98 17.96 -18.47 -15.98
C ARG A 98 18.73 -19.67 -16.49
N ASP A 99 18.18 -20.85 -16.27
CA ASP A 99 18.69 -22.05 -16.94
C ASP A 99 18.42 -21.91 -18.45
N ARG A 100 19.48 -21.98 -19.26
CA ARG A 100 19.41 -21.89 -20.71
C ARG A 100 18.59 -23.03 -21.33
N ALA A 101 18.51 -24.18 -20.67
CA ALA A 101 17.72 -25.33 -21.12
C ALA A 101 16.22 -25.19 -20.82
N ALA A 102 15.85 -24.34 -19.86
CA ALA A 102 14.47 -24.11 -19.41
C ALA A 102 14.03 -22.65 -19.62
N ALA A 103 14.56 -21.99 -20.65
CA ALA A 103 14.37 -20.55 -20.88
C ALA A 103 12.90 -20.11 -21.02
N SER A 104 11.98 -21.03 -21.34
CA SER A 104 10.54 -20.79 -21.46
C SER A 104 9.70 -21.38 -20.32
N ALA A 105 10.32 -22.00 -19.30
CA ALA A 105 9.58 -22.58 -18.19
C ALA A 105 9.28 -21.53 -17.12
N ALA A 106 8.06 -21.54 -16.59
CA ALA A 106 7.66 -20.78 -15.43
C ALA A 106 8.55 -21.12 -14.23
N ARG A 107 8.95 -20.10 -13.46
CA ARG A 107 9.82 -20.23 -12.30
C ARG A 107 9.11 -19.77 -11.03
N VAL A 108 9.47 -20.39 -9.92
CA VAL A 108 9.15 -19.87 -8.58
C VAL A 108 10.45 -19.32 -8.00
N ILE A 109 10.49 -18.01 -7.75
CA ILE A 109 11.64 -17.28 -7.22
C ILE A 109 11.25 -16.74 -5.84
N ALA A 110 11.95 -17.23 -4.82
CA ALA A 110 11.77 -16.77 -3.45
C ALA A 110 13.07 -16.15 -2.92
N PHE A 111 12.99 -14.90 -2.48
CA PHE A 111 14.09 -14.26 -1.76
C PHE A 111 13.96 -14.58 -0.27
N GLY A 112 14.98 -15.20 0.30
CA GLY A 112 15.06 -15.41 1.75
C GLY A 112 16.27 -14.71 2.34
N ALA A 113 16.27 -14.59 3.66
CA ALA A 113 17.36 -13.98 4.40
C ALA A 113 18.62 -14.86 4.39
N HIS A 114 19.77 -14.22 4.31
CA HIS A 114 21.08 -14.80 4.56
C HIS A 114 21.77 -13.98 5.66
N ASP A 115 22.24 -14.63 6.72
CA ASP A 115 22.72 -13.95 7.93
C ASP A 115 21.74 -12.87 8.42
N GLU A 116 20.46 -13.25 8.54
CA GLU A 116 19.33 -12.40 8.97
C GLU A 116 19.05 -11.17 8.08
N ARG A 117 19.71 -11.07 6.92
CA ARG A 117 19.55 -9.95 5.99
C ARG A 117 18.87 -10.38 4.70
N LEU A 118 17.80 -9.66 4.36
CA LEU A 118 17.14 -9.77 3.06
C LEU A 118 17.89 -8.96 1.99
N PRO A 119 17.80 -9.34 0.72
CA PRO A 119 18.45 -8.61 -0.36
C PRO A 119 17.76 -7.27 -0.65
N GLY A 120 18.54 -6.31 -1.15
CA GLY A 120 18.03 -5.04 -1.66
C GLY A 120 17.27 -4.24 -0.61
N ALA A 121 16.13 -3.68 -1.00
CA ALA A 121 15.25 -2.89 -0.13
C ALA A 121 14.09 -3.71 0.48
N LEU A 122 14.23 -5.05 0.57
CA LEU A 122 13.18 -5.94 1.08
C LEU A 122 13.17 -6.12 2.60
N ALA A 123 13.93 -5.35 3.38
CA ALA A 123 13.86 -5.45 4.84
C ALA A 123 12.56 -4.78 5.36
N PRO A 124 11.69 -5.49 6.11
CA PRO A 124 10.53 -4.88 6.73
C PRO A 124 10.94 -3.79 7.75
N SER A 125 10.16 -2.72 7.86
CA SER A 125 10.41 -1.68 8.84
C SER A 125 10.09 -2.17 10.26
N PRO A 126 10.97 -1.95 11.25
CA PRO A 126 10.67 -2.27 12.64
C PRO A 126 9.51 -1.44 13.21
N ASP A 127 9.25 -0.25 12.65
CA ASP A 127 8.19 0.65 13.10
C ASP A 127 6.78 0.07 12.88
N PHE A 128 6.65 -0.90 11.97
CA PHE A 128 5.36 -1.49 11.57
C PHE A 128 5.27 -2.99 11.86
N ALA A 129 6.06 -3.53 12.79
CA ALA A 129 6.10 -4.99 13.04
C ALA A 129 4.83 -5.56 13.71
N GLY A 130 4.05 -4.75 14.42
CA GLY A 130 3.01 -5.23 15.37
C GLY A 130 1.57 -5.30 14.85
N GLY A 131 1.31 -5.04 13.57
CA GLY A 131 -0.04 -5.04 13.02
C GLY A 131 -0.70 -6.44 13.01
N PRO A 132 -2.03 -6.54 13.24
CA PRO A 132 -2.74 -7.83 13.25
C PRO A 132 -2.87 -8.46 11.86
N LEU A 133 -2.63 -7.68 10.80
CA LEU A 133 -2.62 -8.17 9.43
C LEU A 133 -1.18 -8.13 8.91
N ARG A 134 -0.62 -9.28 8.57
CA ARG A 134 0.72 -9.40 7.99
C ARG A 134 0.63 -9.85 6.54
N LEU A 135 1.43 -9.24 5.67
CA LEU A 135 1.34 -9.47 4.22
C LEU A 135 2.65 -10.03 3.67
N VAL A 136 2.60 -11.14 2.95
CA VAL A 136 3.72 -11.68 2.18
C VAL A 136 3.50 -11.32 0.70
N PRO A 137 4.23 -10.34 0.14
CA PRO A 137 3.99 -9.88 -1.23
C PRO A 137 4.39 -10.91 -2.26
N PHE A 138 3.69 -10.93 -3.38
CA PHE A 138 4.07 -11.68 -4.56
C PHE A 138 3.83 -10.88 -5.85
N VAL A 139 4.58 -11.25 -6.88
CA VAL A 139 4.45 -10.76 -8.25
C VAL A 139 4.29 -11.96 -9.17
N LEU A 140 3.32 -11.89 -10.09
CA LEU A 140 3.26 -12.80 -11.24
C LEU A 140 3.71 -12.05 -12.48
N SER A 141 4.68 -12.60 -13.22
CA SER A 141 5.19 -11.98 -14.45
C SER A 141 5.38 -13.01 -15.56
N GLY A 142 5.32 -12.56 -16.82
CA GLY A 142 5.42 -13.45 -17.96
C GLY A 142 4.91 -12.83 -19.25
N GLU A 143 4.27 -13.64 -20.08
CA GLU A 143 3.63 -13.17 -21.31
C GLU A 143 2.44 -12.24 -20.97
N ALA A 144 2.36 -11.09 -21.63
CA ALA A 144 1.46 -10.00 -21.25
C ALA A 144 -0.02 -10.38 -21.36
N GLU A 145 -0.42 -11.14 -22.38
CA GLU A 145 -1.81 -11.58 -22.51
C GLU A 145 -2.19 -12.60 -21.43
N VAL A 146 -1.29 -13.51 -21.06
CA VAL A 146 -1.50 -14.46 -19.95
C VAL A 146 -1.59 -13.70 -18.62
N VAL A 147 -0.69 -12.76 -18.36
CA VAL A 147 -0.71 -11.92 -17.15
C VAL A 147 -2.02 -11.15 -17.03
N ALA A 148 -2.49 -10.52 -18.12
CA ALA A 148 -3.76 -9.79 -18.12
C ALA A 148 -4.95 -10.70 -17.78
N ARG A 149 -5.06 -11.86 -18.43
CA ARG A 149 -6.14 -12.83 -18.13
C ARG A 149 -6.10 -13.34 -16.70
N VAL A 150 -4.91 -13.70 -16.20
CA VAL A 150 -4.74 -14.16 -14.82
C VAL A 150 -5.09 -13.03 -13.84
N GLY A 151 -4.65 -11.80 -14.11
CA GLY A 151 -4.97 -10.62 -13.30
C GLY A 151 -6.47 -10.40 -13.17
N GLU A 152 -7.22 -10.44 -14.28
CA GLU A 152 -8.68 -10.30 -14.27
C GLU A 152 -9.38 -11.41 -13.46
N ILE A 153 -8.91 -12.66 -13.58
CA ILE A 153 -9.45 -13.79 -12.81
C ILE A 153 -9.18 -13.60 -11.31
N LEU A 154 -7.96 -13.21 -10.94
CA LEU A 154 -7.60 -13.01 -9.54
C LEU A 154 -8.39 -11.84 -8.94
N GLU A 155 -8.43 -10.70 -9.62
CA GLU A 155 -9.17 -9.51 -9.16
C GLU A 155 -10.68 -9.80 -8.97
N SER A 156 -11.29 -10.58 -9.86
CA SER A 156 -12.72 -10.91 -9.76
C SER A 156 -13.05 -12.02 -8.76
N SER A 157 -12.07 -12.77 -8.25
CA SER A 157 -12.31 -13.99 -7.45
C SER A 157 -11.70 -14.00 -6.05
N LEU A 158 -10.57 -13.33 -5.83
CA LEU A 158 -9.82 -13.44 -4.58
C LEU A 158 -10.56 -12.87 -3.37
N LEU A 159 -11.32 -11.78 -3.55
CA LEU A 159 -12.13 -11.19 -2.49
C LEU A 159 -13.08 -12.22 -1.85
N GLU A 160 -13.77 -13.04 -2.66
CA GLU A 160 -14.73 -14.04 -2.20
C GLU A 160 -14.12 -15.40 -1.90
N ARG A 161 -13.17 -15.85 -2.73
CA ARG A 161 -12.69 -17.26 -2.76
C ARG A 161 -11.20 -17.40 -2.49
N GLY A 162 -10.48 -16.32 -2.26
CA GLY A 162 -9.02 -16.30 -2.11
C GLY A 162 -8.46 -16.93 -0.84
N MET A 163 -9.21 -17.77 -0.11
CA MET A 163 -8.68 -18.44 1.08
C MET A 163 -7.48 -19.31 0.72
N ALA A 164 -6.38 -19.13 1.43
CA ALA A 164 -5.19 -19.93 1.21
C ALA A 164 -5.45 -21.41 1.55
N GLY A 165 -4.79 -22.31 0.84
CA GLY A 165 -4.87 -23.72 1.15
C GLY A 165 -4.40 -23.98 2.59
N ALA A 166 -5.04 -24.92 3.29
CA ALA A 166 -4.69 -25.25 4.67
C ALA A 166 -3.19 -25.57 4.84
N GLY A 167 -2.60 -26.24 3.84
CA GLY A 167 -1.17 -26.54 3.81
C GLY A 167 -0.26 -25.30 3.70
N THR A 168 -0.73 -24.24 3.04
CA THR A 168 -0.03 -22.95 2.94
C THR A 168 -0.13 -22.20 4.25
N ALA A 169 -1.33 -22.10 4.84
CA ALA A 169 -1.54 -21.46 6.13
C ALA A 169 -0.69 -22.13 7.24
N LEU A 170 -0.71 -23.46 7.32
CA LEU A 170 0.11 -24.21 8.28
C LEU A 170 1.61 -24.01 8.05
N ALA A 171 2.06 -23.94 6.79
CA ALA A 171 3.45 -23.70 6.49
C ALA A 171 3.90 -22.28 6.86
N ALA A 172 3.06 -21.27 6.58
CA ALA A 172 3.34 -19.89 6.98
C ALA A 172 3.41 -19.75 8.51
N GLN A 173 2.45 -20.33 9.24
CA GLN A 173 2.46 -20.35 10.70
C GLN A 173 3.74 -20.98 11.27
N ALA A 174 4.12 -22.16 10.76
CA ALA A 174 5.32 -22.86 11.22
C ALA A 174 6.61 -22.12 10.86
N ALA A 175 6.69 -21.54 9.66
CA ALA A 175 7.88 -20.85 9.18
C ALA A 175 8.10 -19.53 9.92
N PHE A 176 7.08 -18.70 10.09
CA PHE A 176 7.20 -17.41 10.77
C PHE A 176 7.06 -17.51 12.29
N GLY A 177 6.58 -18.65 12.82
CA GLY A 177 6.28 -18.80 14.24
C GLY A 177 5.17 -17.85 14.67
N LEU A 178 4.05 -17.88 13.95
CA LEU A 178 2.86 -17.05 14.19
C LEU A 178 1.60 -17.92 14.20
N GLN A 179 0.49 -17.37 14.70
CA GLN A 179 -0.83 -18.01 14.64
C GLN A 179 -1.79 -17.13 13.86
N VAL A 180 -2.51 -17.72 12.91
CA VAL A 180 -3.49 -17.01 12.08
C VAL A 180 -4.91 -17.46 12.37
N GLU A 181 -5.86 -16.52 12.34
CA GLU A 181 -7.29 -16.81 12.21
C GLU A 181 -7.63 -17.08 10.74
N HIS A 182 -7.11 -16.24 9.84
CA HIS A 182 -7.33 -16.36 8.40
C HIS A 182 -6.03 -16.18 7.61
N ALA A 183 -5.91 -16.95 6.53
CA ALA A 183 -4.89 -16.75 5.51
C ALA A 183 -5.58 -16.66 4.14
N ARG A 184 -5.33 -15.60 3.39
CA ARG A 184 -5.98 -15.37 2.08
C ARG A 184 -5.11 -14.59 1.12
N TYR A 185 -5.31 -14.77 -0.17
CA TYR A 185 -4.69 -13.98 -1.21
C TYR A 185 -5.53 -12.76 -1.52
N LEU A 186 -4.85 -11.65 -1.81
CA LEU A 186 -5.44 -10.38 -2.20
C LEU A 186 -4.64 -9.82 -3.39
N THR A 187 -5.31 -9.17 -4.33
CA THR A 187 -4.62 -8.24 -5.22
C THR A 187 -4.26 -6.97 -4.43
N VAL A 188 -3.40 -6.12 -5.00
CA VAL A 188 -3.14 -4.79 -4.40
C VAL A 188 -4.40 -3.91 -4.37
N HIS A 189 -5.34 -4.10 -5.29
CA HIS A 189 -6.62 -3.37 -5.30
C HIS A 189 -7.57 -3.88 -4.22
N ASP A 190 -7.66 -5.21 -4.02
CA ASP A 190 -8.37 -5.79 -2.87
C ASP A 190 -7.85 -5.23 -1.56
N LEU A 191 -6.51 -5.18 -1.42
CA LEU A 191 -5.86 -4.64 -0.22
C LEU A 191 -6.16 -3.15 -0.04
N ALA A 192 -6.12 -2.36 -1.11
CA ALA A 192 -6.46 -0.94 -1.08
C ALA A 192 -7.92 -0.73 -0.64
N ALA A 193 -8.87 -1.48 -1.22
CA ALA A 193 -10.27 -1.43 -0.84
C ALA A 193 -10.49 -1.81 0.64
N MET A 194 -9.81 -2.85 1.12
CA MET A 194 -9.83 -3.22 2.55
C MET A 194 -9.28 -2.09 3.43
N MET A 195 -8.18 -1.46 3.03
CA MET A 195 -7.58 -0.35 3.79
C MET A 195 -8.50 0.87 3.85
N ALA A 196 -9.17 1.19 2.73
CA ALA A 196 -10.16 2.26 2.68
C ALA A 196 -11.25 2.06 3.75
N MET A 197 -11.82 0.85 3.83
CA MET A 197 -12.83 0.50 4.84
C MET A 197 -12.28 0.57 6.27
N GLN A 198 -11.03 0.12 6.48
CA GLN A 198 -10.38 0.20 7.80
C GLN A 198 -10.17 1.66 8.23
N TYR A 199 -9.77 2.53 7.31
CA TYR A 199 -9.60 3.95 7.56
C TYR A 199 -10.93 4.64 7.81
N GLU A 200 -11.99 4.30 7.07
CA GLU A 200 -13.34 4.77 7.37
C GLU A 200 -13.73 4.46 8.83
N HIS A 201 -13.56 3.20 9.26
CA HIS A 201 -13.86 2.79 10.64
C HIS A 201 -12.95 3.43 11.70
N ALA A 202 -11.70 3.74 11.35
CA ALA A 202 -10.76 4.46 12.21
C ALA A 202 -11.00 5.98 12.25
N GLY A 203 -12.01 6.49 11.53
CA GLY A 203 -12.27 7.91 11.39
C GLY A 203 -11.22 8.65 10.57
N LEU A 204 -10.53 7.96 9.66
CA LEU A 204 -9.56 8.47 8.68
C LEU A 204 -10.09 8.40 7.25
N GLY A 205 -11.36 8.01 7.05
CA GLY A 205 -12.02 7.94 5.74
C GLY A 205 -11.78 9.13 4.81
N PRO A 206 -11.89 10.39 5.28
CA PRO A 206 -11.63 11.57 4.45
C PRO A 206 -10.21 11.67 3.88
N LEU A 207 -9.22 10.99 4.48
CA LEU A 207 -7.84 10.95 3.99
C LEU A 207 -7.67 9.96 2.82
N TRP A 208 -8.54 8.95 2.71
CA TRP A 208 -8.36 7.88 1.73
C TRP A 208 -8.27 8.36 0.28
N PRO A 209 -9.10 9.28 -0.22
CA PRO A 209 -8.99 9.76 -1.60
C PRO A 209 -7.60 10.32 -1.96
N LEU A 210 -6.93 10.99 -1.02
CA LEU A 210 -5.56 11.48 -1.21
C LEU A 210 -4.56 10.32 -1.35
N LEU A 211 -4.67 9.31 -0.48
CA LEU A 211 -3.80 8.13 -0.53
C LEU A 211 -4.06 7.28 -1.77
N GLU A 212 -5.32 7.10 -2.14
CA GLU A 212 -5.74 6.38 -3.34
C GLU A 212 -5.22 7.07 -4.60
N THR A 213 -5.33 8.40 -4.68
CA THR A 213 -4.74 9.19 -5.76
C THR A 213 -3.23 8.98 -5.80
N ALA A 214 -2.53 9.08 -4.66
CA ALA A 214 -1.09 8.85 -4.62
C ALA A 214 -0.68 7.42 -5.05
N LEU A 215 -1.54 6.42 -4.81
CA LEU A 215 -1.28 5.03 -5.18
C LEU A 215 -1.55 4.73 -6.65
N LEU A 216 -2.67 5.21 -7.18
CA LEU A 216 -3.21 4.81 -8.48
C LEU A 216 -2.99 5.85 -9.58
N GLN A 217 -2.87 7.12 -9.20
CA GLN A 217 -2.72 8.27 -10.08
C GLN A 217 -1.68 9.24 -9.49
N PRO A 218 -0.40 8.85 -9.39
CA PRO A 218 0.61 9.66 -8.70
C PRO A 218 0.87 11.04 -9.32
N ASP A 219 0.56 11.21 -10.61
CA ASP A 219 0.59 12.50 -11.31
C ASP A 219 -0.73 13.29 -11.21
N GLY A 220 -1.72 12.74 -10.50
CA GLY A 220 -3.03 13.34 -10.26
C GLY A 220 -3.01 14.37 -9.13
N GLU A 221 -4.17 14.97 -8.92
CA GLU A 221 -4.40 15.98 -7.87
C GLU A 221 -5.63 15.60 -7.05
N GLU A 222 -5.58 15.84 -5.74
CA GLU A 222 -6.71 15.58 -4.85
C GLU A 222 -6.69 16.53 -3.64
N TRP A 223 -7.88 16.93 -3.18
CA TRP A 223 -8.02 17.89 -2.08
C TRP A 223 -8.78 17.29 -0.91
N LEU A 224 -8.21 17.40 0.29
CA LEU A 224 -8.99 17.28 1.53
C LEU A 224 -9.36 18.68 2.01
N ASP A 225 -10.51 19.17 1.52
CA ASP A 225 -11.17 20.36 2.06
C ASP A 225 -12.53 20.00 2.69
N ALA A 226 -12.47 19.31 3.83
CA ALA A 226 -13.65 18.93 4.58
C ALA A 226 -13.47 19.22 6.07
N ARG A 227 -14.17 20.23 6.60
CA ARG A 227 -14.12 20.53 8.04
C ARG A 227 -14.69 19.34 8.84
N PRO A 228 -14.08 18.94 9.98
CA PRO A 228 -13.03 19.65 10.72
C PRO A 228 -11.59 19.28 10.34
N GLU A 229 -11.37 18.58 9.22
CA GLU A 229 -10.05 18.10 8.84
C GLU A 229 -9.09 19.25 8.45
N PRO A 230 -7.76 19.06 8.63
CA PRO A 230 -6.75 19.93 8.05
C PRO A 230 -6.95 20.04 6.55
N LEU A 231 -6.72 21.24 6.02
CA LEU A 231 -6.72 21.45 4.57
C LEU A 231 -5.44 20.85 3.99
N ILE A 232 -5.60 19.95 3.01
CA ILE A 232 -4.49 19.26 2.35
C ILE A 232 -4.73 19.26 0.84
N HIS A 233 -3.68 19.53 0.07
CA HIS A 233 -3.65 19.33 -1.36
C HIS A 233 -2.56 18.31 -1.70
N TYR A 234 -2.92 17.24 -2.39
CA TYR A 234 -1.96 16.36 -3.04
C TYR A 234 -1.75 16.81 -4.47
N SER A 235 -0.51 17.12 -4.82
CA SER A 235 -0.09 17.42 -6.20
C SER A 235 1.40 17.14 -6.36
N GLU A 236 1.84 16.86 -7.58
CA GLU A 236 3.27 16.64 -7.91
C GLU A 236 3.95 15.56 -7.04
N GLY A 237 3.19 14.56 -6.60
CA GLY A 237 3.71 13.48 -5.77
C GLY A 237 3.86 13.80 -4.27
N GLU A 238 3.41 14.95 -3.79
CA GLU A 238 3.50 15.35 -2.37
C GLU A 238 2.16 15.84 -1.81
N ALA A 239 1.97 15.70 -0.50
CA ALA A 239 0.85 16.25 0.24
C ALA A 239 1.24 17.54 0.95
N ARG A 240 0.66 18.66 0.52
CA ARG A 240 0.85 19.99 1.11
C ARG A 240 -0.23 20.26 2.14
N ILE A 241 0.16 20.39 3.40
CA ILE A 241 -0.76 20.63 4.53
C ILE A 241 -0.69 22.11 4.94
N ALA A 242 -1.84 22.77 5.00
CA ALA A 242 -1.91 24.14 5.53
C ALA A 242 -1.66 24.18 7.04
N LEU A 243 -0.65 24.95 7.45
CA LEU A 243 -0.41 25.38 8.82
C LEU A 243 -1.00 26.78 9.02
N PHE A 244 -2.24 26.82 9.51
CA PHE A 244 -2.91 28.07 9.82
C PHE A 244 -2.36 28.72 11.08
N SER A 245 -2.13 30.04 11.03
CA SER A 245 -1.96 30.85 12.25
C SER A 245 -3.23 30.78 13.11
N PRO A 246 -3.15 31.02 14.45
CA PRO A 246 -4.33 30.92 15.31
C PRO A 246 -5.52 31.79 14.85
N ALA A 247 -5.25 32.97 14.28
CA ALA A 247 -6.28 33.85 13.73
C ALA A 247 -6.91 33.27 12.45
N ALA A 248 -6.09 32.77 11.52
CA ALA A 248 -6.56 32.14 10.29
C ALA A 248 -7.34 30.84 10.57
N TRP A 249 -6.86 30.04 11.52
CA TRP A 249 -7.54 28.84 11.98
C TRP A 249 -8.91 29.17 12.58
N HIS A 250 -9.00 30.19 13.44
CA HIS A 250 -10.28 30.61 14.03
C HIS A 250 -11.26 31.06 12.95
N ALA A 251 -10.81 31.89 12.00
CA ALA A 251 -11.62 32.37 10.88
C ALA A 251 -12.16 31.20 10.02
N ARG A 252 -11.33 30.18 9.76
CA ARG A 252 -11.72 29.03 8.95
C ARG A 252 -12.57 28.02 9.73
N TYR A 253 -12.13 27.56 10.89
CA TYR A 253 -12.71 26.40 11.58
C TYR A 253 -13.69 26.75 12.69
N ALA A 254 -13.70 28.00 13.17
CA ALA A 254 -14.56 28.43 14.27
C ALA A 254 -15.05 29.89 14.16
N PRO A 255 -15.51 30.38 12.99
CA PRO A 255 -15.79 31.80 12.77
C PRO A 255 -16.83 32.39 13.73
N GLU A 256 -17.82 31.58 14.13
CA GLU A 256 -18.90 32.00 15.04
C GLU A 256 -18.55 31.87 16.52
N ALA A 257 -17.41 31.27 16.86
CA ALA A 257 -17.05 31.02 18.24
C ALA A 257 -16.53 32.31 18.89
N PRO A 258 -17.16 32.79 19.99
CA PRO A 258 -16.74 34.01 20.65
C PRO A 258 -15.34 33.87 21.25
N CYS A 259 -14.60 34.98 21.32
CA CYS A 259 -13.25 35.07 21.89
C CYS A 259 -13.11 36.18 22.95
N ASN A 260 -14.25 36.74 23.38
CA ASN A 260 -14.34 37.94 24.21
C ASN A 260 -14.12 37.69 25.71
N THR A 261 -14.41 36.50 26.23
CA THR A 261 -14.17 36.12 27.63
C THR A 261 -13.02 35.11 27.76
N ASP A 262 -12.42 35.02 28.95
CA ASP A 262 -11.38 34.01 29.24
C ASP A 262 -11.91 32.58 29.03
N GLU A 263 -13.12 32.29 29.51
CA GLU A 263 -13.73 30.95 29.34
C GLU A 263 -13.95 30.58 27.86
N CYS A 264 -14.33 31.56 27.03
CA CYS A 264 -14.49 31.37 25.59
C CYS A 264 -13.14 31.13 24.90
N ARG A 265 -12.09 31.87 25.29
CA ARG A 265 -10.72 31.65 24.79
C ARG A 265 -10.19 30.27 25.18
N ASP A 266 -10.43 29.81 26.40
CA ASP A 266 -10.02 28.49 26.86
C ASP A 266 -10.70 27.37 26.06
N LYS A 267 -11.99 27.52 25.73
CA LYS A 267 -12.73 26.57 24.88
C LYS A 267 -12.16 26.52 23.46
N LEU A 268 -11.83 27.68 22.89
CA LEU A 268 -11.19 27.79 21.57
C LEU A 268 -9.81 27.14 21.55
N ASN A 269 -8.99 27.38 22.58
CA ASN A 269 -7.66 26.80 22.70
C ASN A 269 -7.72 25.27 22.74
N ARG A 270 -8.67 24.69 23.49
CA ARG A 270 -8.89 23.22 23.48
C ARG A 270 -9.24 22.69 22.09
N ARG A 271 -10.12 23.38 21.35
CA ARG A 271 -10.47 22.99 19.97
C ARG A 271 -9.26 23.06 19.04
N TYR A 272 -8.42 24.09 19.18
CA TYR A 272 -7.19 24.22 18.40
C TYR A 272 -6.21 23.08 18.71
N GLN A 273 -6.01 22.73 19.99
CA GLN A 273 -5.17 21.58 20.39
C GLN A 273 -5.66 20.25 19.81
N HIS A 274 -6.98 20.03 19.74
CA HIS A 274 -7.55 18.86 19.08
C HIS A 274 -7.27 18.87 17.57
N PHE A 275 -7.37 20.03 16.92
CA PHE A 275 -7.01 20.18 15.51
C PHE A 275 -5.52 19.89 15.26
N GLU A 276 -4.62 20.40 16.09
CA GLU A 276 -3.18 20.10 15.98
C GLU A 276 -2.88 18.61 16.18
N ALA A 277 -3.58 17.96 17.11
CA ALA A 277 -3.47 16.51 17.29
C ALA A 277 -3.94 15.75 16.05
N ARG A 278 -5.05 16.21 15.44
CA ARG A 278 -5.57 15.63 14.20
C ARG A 278 -4.61 15.83 13.03
N LEU A 279 -3.99 16.99 12.90
CA LEU A 279 -2.96 17.28 11.91
C LEU A 279 -1.74 16.35 12.05
N ARG A 280 -1.25 16.15 13.27
CA ARG A 280 -0.16 15.19 13.53
C ARG A 280 -0.54 13.76 13.18
N GLN A 281 -1.78 13.35 13.48
CA GLN A 281 -2.28 12.03 13.13
C GLN A 281 -2.27 11.82 11.62
N ILE A 282 -2.85 12.75 10.84
CA ILE A 282 -2.92 12.64 9.39
C ILE A 282 -1.51 12.68 8.76
N SER A 283 -0.64 13.57 9.22
CA SER A 283 0.74 13.64 8.74
C SER A 283 1.51 12.34 9.02
N ALA A 284 1.29 11.70 10.17
CA ALA A 284 1.90 10.41 10.48
C ALA A 284 1.39 9.28 9.56
N VAL A 285 0.10 9.26 9.22
CA VAL A 285 -0.47 8.26 8.29
C VAL A 285 0.10 8.46 6.88
N LEU A 286 0.15 9.69 6.38
CA LEU A 286 0.78 10.00 5.09
C LEU A 286 2.25 9.57 5.07
N GLY A 287 2.99 9.85 6.14
CA GLY A 287 4.39 9.41 6.30
C GLY A 287 4.55 7.89 6.33
N ALA A 288 3.64 7.14 6.95
CA ALA A 288 3.68 5.68 6.99
C ALA A 288 3.52 5.06 5.59
N HIS A 289 2.65 5.65 4.77
CA HIS A 289 2.47 5.37 3.35
C HIS A 289 3.58 5.94 2.46
N ALA A 290 4.61 6.56 3.04
CA ALA A 290 5.71 7.22 2.33
C ALA A 290 5.24 8.29 1.32
N VAL A 291 4.12 8.95 1.59
CA VAL A 291 3.71 10.17 0.87
C VAL A 291 4.49 11.34 1.47
N PRO A 292 5.31 12.06 0.69
CA PRO A 292 6.01 13.25 1.15
C PRO A 292 5.03 14.29 1.70
N VAL A 293 5.35 14.89 2.85
CA VAL A 293 4.51 15.92 3.48
C VAL A 293 5.27 17.23 3.55
N THR A 294 4.67 18.27 2.97
CA THR A 294 5.18 19.65 3.02
C THR A 294 4.19 20.51 3.80
N PHE A 295 4.69 21.32 4.73
CA PHE A 295 3.86 22.23 5.52
C PHE A 295 3.92 23.66 4.98
N VAL A 296 2.77 24.22 4.64
CA VAL A 296 2.66 25.58 4.08
C VAL A 296 2.03 26.50 5.11
N HIS A 297 2.71 27.58 5.49
CA HIS A 297 2.17 28.54 6.46
C HIS A 297 1.09 29.40 5.80
N CYS A 298 -0.11 29.42 6.39
CA CYS A 298 -1.25 30.18 5.86
C CYS A 298 -1.73 31.19 6.90
N ASP A 299 -1.55 32.48 6.60
CA ASP A 299 -2.08 33.59 7.41
C ASP A 299 -3.50 34.01 6.99
N GLY A 300 -4.01 33.52 5.86
CA GLY A 300 -5.36 33.75 5.37
C GLY A 300 -5.82 32.70 4.33
N GLU A 301 -6.99 32.94 3.72
CA GLU A 301 -7.56 32.05 2.70
C GLU A 301 -6.85 32.14 1.34
N SER A 302 -6.14 33.24 1.06
CA SER A 302 -5.44 33.42 -0.21
C SER A 302 -4.27 32.45 -0.35
N GLU A 303 -3.51 32.21 0.72
CA GLU A 303 -2.40 31.27 0.76
C GLU A 303 -2.90 29.82 0.76
N ALA A 304 -4.06 29.56 1.39
CA ALA A 304 -4.69 28.24 1.39
C ALA A 304 -5.16 27.80 -0.01
N ASN A 305 -5.54 28.75 -0.88
CA ASN A 305 -5.90 28.47 -2.27
C ASN A 305 -4.68 28.25 -3.18
N GLN A 306 -3.46 28.38 -2.65
CA GLN A 306 -2.19 28.21 -3.37
C GLN A 306 -1.42 26.95 -2.94
N LEU A 307 -2.02 26.10 -2.10
CA LEU A 307 -1.49 24.76 -1.84
C LEU A 307 -1.35 24.00 -3.15
#